data_AF-A0A6N7Z363-F1
#
_entry.id   AF-A0A6N7Z363-F1
#
_cell.length_a   1.000
_cell.length_b   1.000
_cell.length_c   1.000
_cell.angle_alpha   90.00
_cell.angle_beta   90.00
_cell.angle_gamma   90.00
#
_symmetry.space_group_name_H-M   'P 1'
#
loop_
_entity.id
_entity.type
_entity.pdbx_description
1 polymer ?
#
loop_
_entity_poly.entity_id
_entity_poly.type
_entity_poly.pdbx_seq_one_letter_code
_entity_poly.pdbx_strand_id
1 'polypeptide(L)'
;MLIPGQERIPRKAHIQAYPVHEVDDMVWVWLGDPAKADPSRIVRYPWHGQPDEWPNRRALLRVHANSLLLVDNLMDLTHLAYLHASTVGSGNADDHVTAETELDIREDGLKFTRWMMGSTPASTYGSVSEFAGAVDRWQELDLRTPGCIVQYSGSKDAGTGAREGRREGGLEIRIIHGITPETEDSCLYFFSISTRYNPRKPDAIESLFKGVSIALDEDKEMLEGQAARLKQFGDDDHLVAITSDAARLQVKKIMERLANRGGLVAS
;
A
#
# COMPACT_ATOMS: atom_id res chain seq x y z
N MET A 1 -6.69 -33.12 -17.91
CA MET A 1 -7.45 -32.71 -19.11
C MET A 1 -7.53 -33.94 -20.03
N LEU A 2 -8.68 -34.27 -20.59
CA LEU A 2 -8.88 -35.45 -21.45
C LEU A 2 -9.53 -34.98 -22.76
N ILE A 3 -9.11 -35.55 -23.90
CA ILE A 3 -9.83 -35.41 -25.19
C ILE A 3 -10.52 -36.75 -25.46
N PRO A 4 -11.83 -36.77 -25.76
CA PRO A 4 -12.52 -38.00 -26.10
C PRO A 4 -11.82 -38.75 -27.25
N GLY A 5 -11.56 -40.04 -27.06
CA GLY A 5 -11.05 -40.93 -28.12
C GLY A 5 -9.54 -40.95 -28.33
N GLN A 6 -8.73 -40.24 -27.52
CA GLN A 6 -7.26 -40.33 -27.60
C GLN A 6 -6.57 -39.97 -26.29
N GLU A 7 -5.43 -40.63 -25.99
CA GLU A 7 -4.62 -40.32 -24.81
C GLU A 7 -3.76 -39.07 -25.01
N ARG A 8 -3.22 -38.86 -26.22
CA ARG A 8 -2.27 -37.77 -26.50
C ARG A 8 -3.00 -36.51 -26.92
N ILE A 9 -2.93 -35.45 -26.13
CA ILE A 9 -3.48 -34.14 -26.49
C ILE A 9 -2.60 -33.46 -27.54
N PRO A 10 -3.14 -32.96 -28.67
CA PRO A 10 -2.36 -32.21 -29.65
C PRO A 10 -1.80 -30.92 -29.04
N ARG A 11 -0.53 -30.58 -29.33
CA ARG A 11 0.10 -29.35 -28.80
C ARG A 11 -0.69 -28.07 -29.13
N LYS A 12 -1.37 -28.04 -30.28
CA LYS A 12 -2.23 -26.91 -30.71
C LYS A 12 -3.50 -26.74 -29.86
N ALA A 13 -3.87 -27.75 -29.07
CA ALA A 13 -5.01 -27.68 -28.14
C ALA A 13 -4.61 -27.18 -26.75
N HIS A 14 -3.31 -26.94 -26.50
CA HIS A 14 -2.86 -26.35 -25.25
C HIS A 14 -3.09 -24.85 -25.28
N ILE A 15 -3.77 -24.33 -24.25
CA ILE A 15 -3.93 -22.90 -24.02
C ILE A 15 -2.82 -22.38 -23.11
N GLN A 16 -2.58 -21.06 -23.14
CA GLN A 16 -1.73 -20.42 -22.16
C GLN A 16 -2.36 -20.56 -20.77
N ALA A 17 -1.56 -20.97 -19.79
CA ALA A 17 -1.94 -21.07 -18.40
C ALA A 17 -0.92 -20.31 -17.55
N TYR A 18 -1.39 -19.77 -16.42
CA TYR A 18 -0.57 -19.04 -15.47
C TYR A 18 -0.65 -19.73 -14.10
N PRO A 19 0.46 -19.85 -13.36
CA PRO A 19 0.41 -20.30 -11.97
C PRO A 19 -0.44 -19.35 -11.12
N VAL A 20 -1.33 -19.91 -10.30
CA VAL A 20 -2.23 -19.18 -9.41
C VAL A 20 -2.15 -19.77 -8.01
N HIS A 21 -2.13 -18.91 -7.00
CA HIS A 21 -2.19 -19.30 -5.59
C HIS A 21 -3.17 -18.43 -4.82
N GLU A 22 -4.02 -19.06 -4.03
CA GLU A 22 -4.92 -18.37 -3.10
C GLU A 22 -4.30 -18.39 -1.70
N VAL A 23 -3.96 -17.21 -1.17
CA VAL A 23 -3.40 -17.10 0.18
C VAL A 23 -3.81 -15.80 0.83
N ASP A 24 -4.18 -15.86 2.12
CA ASP A 24 -4.70 -14.74 2.91
C ASP A 24 -5.85 -13.99 2.23
N ASP A 25 -6.84 -14.73 1.73
CA ASP A 25 -7.99 -14.22 0.97
C ASP A 25 -7.64 -13.34 -0.24
N MET A 26 -6.48 -13.57 -0.85
CA MET A 26 -6.04 -12.91 -2.08
C MET A 26 -5.69 -13.96 -3.13
N VAL A 27 -5.98 -13.65 -4.40
CA VAL A 27 -5.62 -14.47 -5.55
C VAL A 27 -4.35 -13.88 -6.18
N TRP A 28 -3.25 -14.63 -6.12
CA TRP A 28 -1.97 -14.26 -6.70
C TRP A 28 -1.76 -14.97 -8.03
N VAL A 29 -1.39 -14.21 -9.06
CA VAL A 29 -1.19 -14.73 -10.42
C VAL A 29 0.23 -14.44 -10.88
N TRP A 30 0.97 -15.47 -11.26
CA TRP A 30 2.32 -15.28 -11.81
C TRP A 30 2.25 -15.09 -13.33
N LEU A 31 2.48 -13.85 -13.79
CA LEU A 31 2.43 -13.50 -15.21
C LEU A 31 3.75 -13.72 -15.97
N GLY A 32 4.84 -14.04 -15.27
CA GLY A 32 6.15 -14.31 -15.86
C GLY A 32 6.34 -15.74 -16.37
N ASP A 33 7.59 -16.16 -16.52
CA ASP A 33 7.96 -17.55 -16.84
C ASP A 33 7.43 -18.50 -15.75
N PRO A 34 6.49 -19.43 -16.06
CA PRO A 34 5.90 -20.31 -15.06
C PRO A 34 6.92 -21.17 -14.31
N ALA A 35 8.08 -21.47 -14.91
CA ALA A 35 9.14 -22.25 -14.25
C ALA A 35 9.84 -21.48 -13.11
N LYS A 36 9.66 -20.15 -13.05
CA LYS A 36 10.21 -19.27 -12.01
C LYS A 36 9.19 -18.89 -10.93
N ALA A 37 7.95 -19.36 -11.04
CA ALA A 37 6.93 -19.11 -10.03
C ALA A 37 7.31 -19.82 -8.72
N ASP A 38 7.53 -19.03 -7.67
CA ASP A 38 7.89 -19.51 -6.34
C ASP A 38 6.84 -19.03 -5.32
N PRO A 39 5.96 -19.93 -4.84
CA PRO A 39 4.91 -19.57 -3.89
C PRO A 39 5.43 -19.08 -2.54
N SER A 40 6.68 -19.40 -2.18
CA SER A 40 7.28 -18.94 -0.91
C SER A 40 7.55 -17.43 -0.90
N ARG A 41 7.55 -16.80 -2.08
CA ARG A 41 7.76 -15.35 -2.25
C ARG A 41 6.47 -14.53 -2.15
N ILE A 42 5.31 -15.18 -2.04
CA ILE A 42 4.01 -14.49 -1.87
C ILE A 42 4.03 -13.67 -0.58
N VAL A 43 3.65 -12.39 -0.68
CA VAL A 43 3.57 -11.51 0.47
C VAL A 43 2.47 -12.00 1.41
N ARG A 44 2.84 -12.24 2.67
CA ARG A 44 1.91 -12.71 3.70
C ARG A 44 1.19 -11.52 4.33
N TYR A 45 -0.11 -11.67 4.53
CA TYR A 45 -1.00 -10.72 5.20
C TYR A 45 -1.95 -11.48 6.15
N PRO A 46 -1.44 -12.02 7.27
CA PRO A 46 -2.17 -12.97 8.12
C PRO A 46 -3.43 -12.38 8.79
N TRP A 47 -3.58 -11.05 8.82
CA TRP A 47 -4.71 -10.36 9.45
C TRP A 47 -6.05 -10.69 8.79
N HIS A 48 -6.08 -11.02 7.49
CA HIS A 48 -7.32 -11.50 6.85
C HIS A 48 -7.84 -12.79 7.48
N GLY A 49 -6.95 -13.67 7.95
CA GLY A 49 -7.32 -14.93 8.61
C GLY A 49 -7.75 -14.78 10.07
N GLN A 50 -7.85 -13.56 10.59
CA GLN A 50 -8.19 -13.29 12.00
C GLN A 50 -9.37 -12.31 12.11
N PRO A 51 -10.53 -12.57 11.46
CA PRO A 51 -11.60 -11.57 11.34
C PRO A 51 -12.21 -11.13 12.68
N ASP A 52 -12.13 -11.97 13.72
CA ASP A 52 -12.64 -11.65 15.06
C ASP A 52 -11.73 -10.67 15.82
N GLU A 53 -10.42 -10.70 15.55
CA GLU A 53 -9.43 -9.80 16.16
C GLU A 53 -9.11 -8.59 15.27
N TRP A 54 -9.16 -8.80 13.95
CA TRP A 54 -8.81 -7.86 12.89
C TRP A 54 -9.91 -7.84 11.82
N PRO A 55 -11.11 -7.34 12.16
CA PRO A 55 -12.14 -7.15 11.16
C PRO A 55 -11.60 -6.21 10.06
N ASN A 56 -11.95 -6.52 8.81
CA ASN A 56 -11.41 -5.83 7.65
C ASN A 56 -12.48 -5.32 6.69
N ARG A 57 -12.10 -4.30 5.92
CA ARG A 57 -12.85 -3.80 4.77
C ARG A 57 -11.91 -3.66 3.59
N ARG A 58 -12.46 -3.90 2.40
CA ARG A 58 -11.70 -4.02 1.16
C ARG A 58 -12.30 -3.13 0.08
N ALA A 59 -11.46 -2.63 -0.80
CA ALA A 59 -11.86 -1.88 -1.97
C ALA A 59 -11.02 -2.31 -3.18
N LEU A 60 -11.61 -2.16 -4.37
CA LEU A 60 -10.92 -2.27 -5.64
C LEU A 60 -11.20 -1.00 -6.42
N LEU A 61 -10.15 -0.28 -6.78
CA LEU A 61 -10.22 0.89 -7.66
C LEU A 61 -9.49 0.55 -8.95
N ARG A 62 -10.08 0.93 -10.08
CA ARG A 62 -9.35 1.00 -11.36
C ARG A 62 -8.87 2.42 -11.53
N VAL A 63 -7.57 2.63 -11.66
CA VAL A 63 -6.95 3.96 -11.78
C VAL A 63 -6.43 4.13 -13.20
N HIS A 64 -6.82 5.23 -13.86
CA HIS A 64 -6.37 5.60 -15.21
C HIS A 64 -5.03 6.34 -15.17
N ALA A 65 -4.06 5.70 -14.53
CA ALA A 65 -2.68 6.13 -14.43
C ALA A 65 -1.74 4.92 -14.46
N ASN A 66 -0.50 5.14 -14.91
CA ASN A 66 0.54 4.13 -14.83
C ASN A 66 0.73 3.66 -13.37
N SER A 67 0.88 2.35 -13.16
CA SER A 67 1.06 1.76 -11.82
C SER A 67 2.17 2.39 -10.99
N LEU A 68 3.24 2.88 -11.62
CA LEU A 68 4.37 3.49 -10.91
C LEU A 68 4.00 4.83 -10.26
N LEU A 69 3.02 5.58 -10.80
CA LEU A 69 2.54 6.80 -10.16
C LEU A 69 1.82 6.48 -8.84
N LEU A 70 1.06 5.40 -8.79
CA LEU A 70 0.41 4.96 -7.56
C LEU A 70 1.43 4.42 -6.54
N VAL A 71 2.45 3.68 -6.99
CA VAL A 71 3.57 3.28 -6.13
C VAL A 71 4.26 4.54 -5.57
N ASP A 72 4.56 5.52 -6.41
CA ASP A 72 5.18 6.78 -6.01
C ASP A 72 4.34 7.53 -4.95
N ASN A 73 3.02 7.62 -5.15
CA ASN A 73 2.10 8.23 -4.19
C ASN A 73 2.16 7.56 -2.82
N LEU A 74 2.14 6.22 -2.79
CA LEU A 74 2.18 5.47 -1.53
C LEU A 74 3.56 5.51 -0.88
N MET A 75 4.62 5.74 -1.65
CA MET A 75 5.98 5.85 -1.15
C MET A 75 6.40 7.28 -0.77
N ASP A 76 5.48 8.24 -0.83
CA ASP A 76 5.59 9.58 -0.24
C ASP A 76 4.33 9.95 0.55
N LEU A 77 4.40 9.90 1.87
CA LEU A 77 3.27 10.22 2.75
C LEU A 77 3.20 11.68 3.21
N THR A 78 3.92 12.59 2.57
CA THR A 78 3.82 14.03 2.86
C THR A 78 2.55 14.63 2.28
N HIS A 79 2.03 14.11 1.16
CA HIS A 79 0.78 14.59 0.55
C HIS A 79 -0.43 14.46 1.49
N LEU A 80 -0.41 13.51 2.43
CA LEU A 80 -1.52 13.23 3.35
C LEU A 80 -2.04 14.52 4.02
N ALA A 81 -1.13 15.39 4.49
CA ALA A 81 -1.49 16.63 5.19
C ALA A 81 -2.23 17.66 4.31
N TYR A 82 -2.12 17.52 2.99
CA TYR A 82 -2.68 18.44 2.01
C TYR A 82 -3.88 17.84 1.30
N LEU A 83 -3.72 16.63 0.76
CA LEU A 83 -4.75 15.93 0.01
C LEU A 83 -5.82 15.35 0.94
N HIS A 84 -5.41 14.77 2.07
CA HIS A 84 -6.30 14.10 3.02
C HIS A 84 -6.49 14.89 4.33
N ALA A 85 -6.41 16.22 4.24
CA ALA A 85 -6.55 17.13 5.38
C ALA A 85 -7.87 16.98 6.13
N SER A 86 -8.91 16.45 5.47
CA SER A 86 -10.24 16.19 6.05
C SER A 86 -10.36 14.79 6.69
N THR A 87 -9.41 13.88 6.44
CA THR A 87 -9.50 12.46 6.81
C THR A 87 -8.26 11.97 7.57
N VAL A 88 -7.44 11.10 6.97
CA VAL A 88 -6.31 10.42 7.61
C VAL A 88 -5.06 11.29 7.75
N GLY A 89 -4.98 12.39 6.99
CA GLY A 89 -3.91 13.37 7.07
C GLY A 89 -4.28 14.62 7.85
N SER A 90 -5.48 14.66 8.44
CA SER A 90 -5.89 15.74 9.33
C SER A 90 -4.96 15.84 10.55
N GLY A 91 -4.80 17.06 11.07
CA GLY A 91 -3.85 17.38 12.14
C GLY A 91 -3.01 18.59 11.75
N ASN A 92 -1.81 18.70 12.32
CA ASN A 92 -0.86 19.72 11.93
C ASN A 92 -0.05 19.24 10.71
N ALA A 93 -0.07 20.00 9.61
CA ALA A 93 0.66 19.66 8.40
C ALA A 93 2.18 19.59 8.65
N ASP A 94 2.70 20.43 9.55
CA ASP A 94 4.12 20.44 9.89
C ASP A 94 4.57 19.10 10.50
N ASP A 95 3.70 18.41 11.24
CA ASP A 95 4.01 17.08 11.80
C ASP A 95 4.34 16.10 10.66
N HIS A 96 3.59 16.14 9.55
CA HIS A 96 3.87 15.30 8.39
C HIS A 96 5.16 15.72 7.67
N VAL A 97 5.34 17.01 7.40
CA VAL A 97 6.48 17.50 6.63
C VAL A 97 7.80 17.27 7.36
N THR A 98 7.79 17.38 8.70
CA THR A 98 8.98 17.24 9.55
C THR A 98 9.18 15.84 10.13
N ALA A 99 8.34 14.88 9.76
CA ALA A 99 8.41 13.52 10.28
C ALA A 99 9.80 12.89 10.09
N GLU A 100 10.37 12.38 11.18
CA GLU A 100 11.62 11.63 11.12
C GLU A 100 11.43 10.36 10.31
N THR A 101 12.25 10.16 9.28
CA THR A 101 12.11 9.04 8.35
C THR A 101 13.34 8.14 8.39
N GLU A 102 13.11 6.86 8.61
CA GLU A 102 14.11 5.79 8.58
C GLU A 102 13.87 4.91 7.34
N LEU A 103 14.93 4.60 6.59
CA LEU A 103 14.86 3.79 5.36
C LEU A 103 15.63 2.48 5.53
N ASP A 104 15.00 1.36 5.15
CA ASP A 104 15.62 0.05 4.99
C ASP A 104 15.46 -0.40 3.52
N ILE A 105 16.56 -0.36 2.78
CA ILE A 105 16.60 -0.60 1.34
C ILE A 105 17.08 -2.03 1.08
N ARG A 106 16.29 -2.81 0.36
CA ARG A 106 16.57 -4.22 0.03
C ARG A 106 16.70 -4.41 -1.48
N GLU A 107 17.03 -5.62 -1.92
CA GLU A 107 17.14 -5.90 -3.35
C GLU A 107 15.78 -5.87 -4.08
N ASP A 108 14.74 -6.37 -3.42
CA ASP A 108 13.40 -6.59 -3.96
C ASP A 108 12.35 -5.61 -3.40
N GLY A 109 12.79 -4.53 -2.73
CA GLY A 109 11.88 -3.63 -2.06
C GLY A 109 12.53 -2.61 -1.15
N LEU A 110 11.70 -1.82 -0.49
CA LEU A 110 12.12 -0.79 0.45
C LEU A 110 11.08 -0.72 1.56
N LYS A 111 11.55 -0.66 2.81
CA LYS A 111 10.72 -0.26 3.94
C LYS A 111 11.10 1.15 4.37
N PHE A 112 10.12 1.99 4.65
CA PHE A 112 10.35 3.21 5.41
C PHE A 112 9.47 3.27 6.64
N THR A 113 9.98 3.94 7.67
CA THR A 113 9.26 4.22 8.91
C THR A 113 9.28 5.72 9.14
N ARG A 114 8.10 6.32 9.34
CA ARG A 114 7.96 7.73 9.70
C ARG A 114 7.50 7.87 11.14
N TRP A 115 8.11 8.78 11.89
CA TRP A 115 7.75 9.11 13.26
C TRP A 115 7.31 10.58 13.37
N MET A 116 6.15 10.78 13.99
CA MET A 116 5.59 12.07 14.35
C MET A 116 5.38 12.08 15.86
N MET A 117 6.36 12.59 16.61
CA MET A 117 6.37 12.55 18.07
C MET A 117 5.58 13.73 18.64
N GLY A 118 4.72 13.48 19.63
CA GLY A 118 3.89 14.53 20.25
C GLY A 118 2.93 15.24 19.28
N SER A 119 2.52 14.57 18.21
CA SER A 119 1.66 15.08 17.14
C SER A 119 0.19 15.20 17.53
N THR A 120 -0.56 15.98 16.75
CA THR A 120 -2.03 15.99 16.86
C THR A 120 -2.62 14.71 16.23
N PRO A 121 -3.46 13.94 16.94
CA PRO A 121 -4.06 12.74 16.36
C PRO A 121 -4.97 13.11 15.18
N ALA A 122 -4.97 12.28 14.13
CA ALA A 122 -5.89 12.46 13.02
C ALA A 122 -7.35 12.34 13.48
N SER A 123 -8.24 13.17 12.92
CA SER A 123 -9.65 13.22 13.28
C SER A 123 -10.35 11.86 13.13
N THR A 124 -9.99 11.11 12.09
CA THR A 124 -10.48 9.76 11.82
C THR A 124 -10.14 8.77 12.94
N TYR A 125 -9.06 9.00 13.70
CA TYR A 125 -8.60 8.08 14.73
C TYR A 125 -9.48 8.10 15.99
N GLY A 126 -10.25 9.17 16.24
CA GLY A 126 -11.21 9.21 17.35
C GLY A 126 -12.31 8.15 17.24
N SER A 127 -12.61 7.67 16.03
CA SER A 127 -13.59 6.60 15.79
C SER A 127 -13.11 5.22 16.23
N VAL A 128 -11.79 5.03 16.38
CA VAL A 128 -11.15 3.73 16.64
C VAL A 128 -10.41 3.69 17.98
N SER A 129 -9.90 4.83 18.46
CA SER A 129 -9.15 4.94 19.70
C SER A 129 -9.58 6.17 20.51
N GLU A 130 -9.21 6.19 21.78
CA GLU A 130 -9.34 7.33 22.68
C GLU A 130 -7.93 7.74 23.11
N PHE A 131 -7.59 9.02 22.94
CA PHE A 131 -6.28 9.56 23.31
C PHE A 131 -6.46 10.63 24.38
N ALA A 132 -5.51 10.71 25.31
CA ALA A 132 -5.54 11.71 26.38
C ALA A 132 -5.13 13.12 25.91
N GLY A 133 -4.55 13.23 24.71
CA GLY A 133 -4.06 14.46 24.12
C GLY A 133 -3.20 14.20 22.90
N ALA A 134 -1.98 14.74 22.90
CA ALA A 134 -0.99 14.51 21.86
C ALA A 134 -0.56 13.03 21.77
N VAL A 135 -0.19 12.59 20.57
CA VAL A 135 0.17 11.19 20.29
C VAL A 135 1.53 11.07 19.60
N ASP A 136 2.22 9.99 19.90
CA ASP A 136 3.32 9.50 19.06
C ASP A 136 2.73 8.63 17.96
N ARG A 137 2.88 9.09 16.71
CA ARG A 137 2.29 8.45 15.54
C ARG A 137 3.40 7.86 14.65
N TRP A 138 3.16 6.66 14.15
CA TRP A 138 4.06 5.97 13.24
C TRP A 138 3.35 5.51 11.97
N GLN A 139 4.11 5.48 10.89
CA GLN A 139 3.69 4.92 9.60
C GLN A 139 4.85 4.10 9.04
N GLU A 140 4.66 2.80 8.97
CA GLU A 140 5.62 1.86 8.38
C GLU A 140 5.05 1.32 7.08
N LEU A 141 5.76 1.51 5.98
CA LEU A 141 5.36 1.01 4.66
C LEU A 141 6.48 0.16 4.11
N ASP A 142 6.16 -1.10 3.84
CA ASP A 142 7.08 -2.11 3.31
C ASP A 142 6.65 -2.45 1.88
N LEU A 143 7.32 -1.85 0.90
CA LEU A 143 7.17 -2.18 -0.51
C LEU A 143 7.92 -3.48 -0.81
N ARG A 144 7.16 -4.44 -1.32
CA ARG A 144 7.60 -5.65 -2.01
C ARG A 144 7.30 -5.49 -3.49
N THR A 145 8.35 -5.33 -4.28
CA THR A 145 8.22 -5.04 -5.70
C THR A 145 7.49 -6.16 -6.45
N PRO A 146 6.76 -5.82 -7.51
CA PRO A 146 6.64 -4.49 -8.12
C PRO A 146 5.47 -3.64 -7.59
N GLY A 147 4.55 -4.20 -6.79
CA GLY A 147 3.30 -3.50 -6.50
C GLY A 147 2.59 -3.90 -5.22
N CYS A 148 3.24 -4.62 -4.29
CA CYS A 148 2.62 -4.97 -3.01
C CYS A 148 3.23 -4.15 -1.88
N ILE A 149 2.43 -3.36 -1.17
CA ILE A 149 2.88 -2.58 -0.01
C ILE A 149 2.11 -3.05 1.22
N VAL A 150 2.84 -3.49 2.24
CA VAL A 150 2.28 -3.81 3.56
C VAL A 150 2.52 -2.64 4.47
N GLN A 151 1.45 -2.06 4.99
CA GLN A 151 1.49 -0.89 5.85
C GLN A 151 1.09 -1.24 7.28
N TYR A 152 1.87 -0.72 8.24
CA TYR A 152 1.53 -0.70 9.65
C TYR A 152 1.59 0.74 10.16
N SER A 153 0.42 1.29 10.45
CA SER A 153 0.29 2.63 11.02
C SER A 153 -0.33 2.54 12.40
N GLY A 154 -0.08 3.55 13.21
CA GLY A 154 -0.75 3.65 14.49
C GLY A 154 -0.41 4.89 15.27
N SER A 155 -1.00 4.99 16.45
CA SER A 155 -0.81 6.10 17.36
C SER A 155 -0.98 5.64 18.79
N LYS A 156 -0.21 6.22 19.69
CA LYS A 156 -0.35 6.02 21.13
C LYS A 156 -0.09 7.34 21.85
N ASP A 157 -0.66 7.52 23.04
CA ASP A 157 -0.42 8.70 23.86
C ASP A 157 1.08 9.05 23.93
N ALA A 158 1.40 10.32 23.72
CA ALA A 158 2.77 10.80 23.60
C ALA A 158 3.59 10.49 24.86
N GLY A 159 4.86 10.11 24.67
CA GLY A 159 5.79 9.84 25.77
C GLY A 159 5.56 8.50 26.49
N THR A 160 4.66 7.66 26.00
CA THR A 160 4.45 6.29 26.55
C THR A 160 5.43 5.26 25.98
N GLY A 161 6.25 5.68 25.00
CA GLY A 161 7.34 4.92 24.44
C GLY A 161 6.99 4.04 23.24
N ALA A 162 6.12 4.54 22.37
CA ALA A 162 5.72 3.83 21.15
C ALA A 162 6.91 3.56 20.21
N ARG A 163 7.90 4.48 20.17
CA ARG A 163 9.13 4.35 19.38
C ARG A 163 10.05 3.25 19.90
N GLU A 164 10.08 3.07 21.21
CA GLU A 164 10.82 2.00 21.89
C GLU A 164 10.06 0.66 21.87
N GLY A 165 8.98 0.55 21.09
CA GLY A 165 8.23 -0.68 20.88
C GLY A 165 7.06 -0.90 21.85
N ARG A 166 6.80 0.02 22.79
CA ARG A 166 5.65 -0.08 23.72
C ARG A 166 4.36 0.40 23.04
N ARG A 167 3.92 -0.29 21.99
CA ARG A 167 2.74 0.08 21.17
C ARG A 167 1.43 -0.53 21.64
N GLU A 168 1.48 -1.51 22.54
CA GLU A 168 0.29 -2.15 23.13
C GLU A 168 -0.66 -1.10 23.75
N GLY A 169 -1.96 -1.30 23.53
CA GLY A 169 -3.01 -0.38 23.97
C GLY A 169 -3.15 0.88 23.10
N GLY A 170 -2.30 1.07 22.09
CA GLY A 170 -2.45 2.12 21.09
C GLY A 170 -3.39 1.71 19.95
N LEU A 171 -3.67 2.67 19.07
CA LEU A 171 -4.30 2.42 17.79
C LEU A 171 -3.36 1.63 16.89
N GLU A 172 -3.86 0.56 16.29
CA GLU A 172 -3.15 -0.26 15.32
C GLU A 172 -3.97 -0.41 14.05
N ILE A 173 -3.40 0.02 12.93
CA ILE A 173 -4.01 -0.09 11.60
C ILE A 173 -3.07 -0.90 10.70
N ARG A 174 -3.61 -1.96 10.11
CA ARG A 174 -2.94 -2.82 9.13
C ARG A 174 -3.58 -2.57 7.78
N ILE A 175 -2.75 -2.30 6.77
CA ILE A 175 -3.23 -2.09 5.41
C ILE A 175 -2.37 -2.92 4.47
N ILE A 176 -2.99 -3.50 3.45
CA ILE A 176 -2.29 -4.00 2.27
C ILE A 176 -2.77 -3.27 1.03
N HIS A 177 -1.80 -2.81 0.25
CA HIS A 177 -1.99 -2.20 -1.06
C HIS A 177 -1.46 -3.18 -2.10
N GLY A 178 -2.31 -3.63 -3.00
CA GLY A 178 -1.92 -4.42 -4.18
C GLY A 178 -2.12 -3.60 -5.44
N ILE A 179 -1.08 -3.46 -6.24
CA ILE A 179 -1.08 -2.65 -7.46
C ILE A 179 -0.71 -3.58 -8.61
N THR A 180 -1.66 -3.82 -9.50
CA THR A 180 -1.45 -4.67 -10.67
C THR A 180 -1.56 -3.80 -11.93
N PRO A 181 -0.49 -3.66 -12.73
CA PRO A 181 -0.57 -2.99 -14.02
C PRO A 181 -1.62 -3.65 -14.91
N GLU A 182 -2.48 -2.85 -15.53
CA GLU A 182 -3.50 -3.34 -16.46
C GLU A 182 -3.13 -2.98 -17.91
N THR A 183 -2.70 -1.73 -18.12
CA THR A 183 -2.11 -1.25 -19.37
C THR A 183 -0.92 -0.33 -19.04
N GLU A 184 -0.29 0.26 -20.05
CA GLU A 184 0.75 1.29 -19.83
C GLU A 184 0.19 2.52 -19.08
N ASP A 185 -1.10 2.83 -19.27
CA ASP A 185 -1.78 4.02 -18.75
C ASP A 185 -2.89 3.67 -17.72
N SER A 186 -2.94 2.43 -17.20
CA SER A 186 -3.93 2.03 -16.19
C SER A 186 -3.45 0.92 -15.27
N CYS A 187 -3.99 0.88 -14.05
CA CYS A 187 -3.73 -0.18 -13.08
C CYS A 187 -4.96 -0.51 -12.23
N LEU A 188 -4.93 -1.68 -11.62
CA LEU A 188 -5.86 -2.11 -10.58
C LEU A 188 -5.23 -1.87 -9.21
N TYR A 189 -5.97 -1.22 -8.33
CA TYR A 189 -5.58 -0.93 -6.95
C TYR A 189 -6.49 -1.71 -5.99
N PHE A 190 -5.95 -2.79 -5.46
CA PHE A 190 -6.54 -3.59 -4.40
C PHE A 190 -6.15 -2.98 -3.05
N PHE A 191 -7.14 -2.70 -2.22
CA PHE A 191 -6.94 -2.11 -0.90
C PHE A 191 -7.64 -2.96 0.14
N SER A 192 -6.98 -3.22 1.27
CA SER A 192 -7.63 -3.78 2.45
C SER A 192 -7.09 -3.12 3.70
N ILE A 193 -7.99 -2.73 4.60
CA ILE A 193 -7.69 -2.14 5.89
C ILE A 193 -8.25 -3.01 7.00
N SER A 194 -7.51 -3.13 8.09
CA SER A 194 -7.90 -3.81 9.31
C SER A 194 -7.46 -2.97 10.51
N THR A 195 -8.27 -2.97 11.56
CA THR A 195 -7.94 -2.39 12.86
C THR A 195 -8.31 -3.38 13.93
N ARG A 196 -7.63 -3.33 15.08
CA ARG A 196 -7.90 -4.25 16.18
C ARG A 196 -9.34 -4.08 16.65
N TYR A 197 -10.07 -5.19 16.80
CA TYR A 197 -11.44 -5.16 17.31
C TYR A 197 -11.50 -4.57 18.72
N ASN A 198 -12.42 -3.64 18.92
CA ASN A 198 -12.69 -3.02 20.19
C ASN A 198 -14.18 -3.18 20.54
N PRO A 199 -14.54 -4.00 21.54
CA PRO A 199 -15.93 -4.20 21.94
C PRO A 199 -16.65 -2.91 22.36
N ARG A 200 -15.90 -1.88 22.78
CA ARG A 200 -16.47 -0.56 23.13
C ARG A 200 -16.76 0.32 21.91
N LYS A 201 -16.21 -0.02 20.75
CA LYS A 201 -16.38 0.68 19.47
C LYS A 201 -16.60 -0.36 18.36
N PRO A 202 -17.74 -1.09 18.36
CA PRO A 202 -17.96 -2.19 17.41
C PRO A 202 -17.96 -1.75 15.94
N ASP A 203 -18.34 -0.49 15.67
CA ASP A 203 -18.40 0.09 14.32
C ASP A 203 -17.09 0.79 13.90
N ALA A 204 -16.01 0.59 14.65
CA ALA A 204 -14.73 1.27 14.46
C ALA A 204 -14.15 1.04 13.05
N ILE A 205 -14.19 -0.20 12.55
CA ILE A 205 -13.70 -0.54 11.21
C ILE A 205 -14.55 0.12 10.11
N GLU A 206 -15.87 0.22 10.27
CA GLU A 206 -16.74 0.88 9.29
C GLU A 206 -16.46 2.38 9.21
N SER A 207 -16.33 3.01 10.38
CA SER A 207 -16.06 4.43 10.49
C SER A 207 -14.68 4.78 9.92
N LEU A 208 -13.67 3.96 10.23
CA LEU A 208 -12.34 4.09 9.66
C LEU A 208 -12.35 3.91 8.15
N PHE A 209 -13.01 2.86 7.66
CA PHE A 209 -13.10 2.59 6.23
C PHE A 209 -13.81 3.72 5.48
N LYS A 210 -14.89 4.27 6.03
CA LYS A 210 -15.57 5.43 5.42
C LYS A 210 -14.65 6.63 5.24
N GLY A 211 -13.83 6.96 6.25
CA GLY A 211 -12.87 8.05 6.15
C GLY A 211 -11.75 7.76 5.15
N VAL A 212 -11.27 6.51 5.11
CA VAL A 212 -10.21 6.08 4.19
C VAL A 212 -10.69 6.00 2.75
N SER A 213 -11.94 5.57 2.49
CA SER A 213 -12.48 5.52 1.13
C SER A 213 -12.54 6.89 0.47
N ILE A 214 -12.78 7.96 1.24
CA ILE A 214 -12.69 9.34 0.74
C ILE A 214 -11.24 9.64 0.30
N ALA A 215 -10.25 9.28 1.11
CA ALA A 215 -8.84 9.45 0.76
C ALA A 215 -8.45 8.65 -0.49
N LEU A 216 -8.97 7.42 -0.65
CA LEU A 216 -8.72 6.61 -1.86
C LEU A 216 -9.27 7.29 -3.13
N ASP A 217 -10.44 7.93 -3.04
CA ASP A 217 -11.03 8.67 -4.15
C ASP A 217 -10.23 9.96 -4.45
N GLU A 218 -9.76 10.68 -3.42
CA GLU A 218 -8.89 11.85 -3.56
C GLU A 218 -7.54 11.49 -4.23
N ASP A 219 -6.92 10.38 -3.81
CA ASP A 219 -5.70 9.83 -4.43
C ASP A 219 -5.93 9.53 -5.91
N LYS A 220 -7.04 8.84 -6.23
CA LYS A 220 -7.39 8.46 -7.61
C LYS A 220 -7.54 9.70 -8.49
N GLU A 221 -8.25 10.72 -8.03
CA GLU A 221 -8.44 11.97 -8.78
C GLU A 221 -7.10 12.67 -9.03
N MET A 222 -6.26 12.78 -8.00
CA MET A 222 -4.95 13.40 -8.10
C MET A 222 -4.03 12.65 -9.09
N LEU A 223 -3.97 11.33 -8.99
CA LEU A 223 -3.15 10.47 -9.86
C LEU A 223 -3.56 10.56 -11.33
N GLU A 224 -4.86 10.55 -11.62
CA GLU A 224 -5.37 10.69 -12.99
C GLU A 224 -5.13 12.09 -13.55
N GLY A 225 -5.24 13.12 -12.71
CA GLY A 225 -4.84 14.48 -13.03
C GLY A 225 -3.35 14.58 -13.37
N GLN A 226 -2.49 13.97 -12.56
CA GLN A 226 -1.04 13.93 -12.76
C GLN A 226 -0.69 13.19 -14.07
N ALA A 227 -1.29 12.02 -14.30
CA ALA A 227 -1.08 11.24 -15.53
C ALA A 227 -1.47 12.05 -16.78
N ALA A 228 -2.59 12.77 -16.73
CA ALA A 228 -3.00 13.65 -17.82
C ALA A 228 -1.99 14.78 -18.09
N ARG A 229 -1.39 15.37 -17.06
CA ARG A 229 -0.35 16.40 -17.20
C ARG A 229 0.93 15.83 -17.79
N LEU A 230 1.40 14.68 -17.29
CA LEU A 230 2.59 14.02 -17.82
C LEU A 230 2.42 13.64 -19.30
N LYS A 231 1.24 13.14 -19.68
CA LYS A 231 0.93 12.85 -21.09
C LYS A 231 0.94 14.09 -21.97
N GLN A 232 0.54 15.24 -21.43
CA GLN A 232 0.51 16.50 -22.18
C GLN A 232 1.91 17.12 -22.36
N PHE A 233 2.77 17.04 -21.35
CA PHE A 233 4.02 17.80 -21.31
C PHE A 233 5.29 16.94 -21.43
N GLY A 234 5.20 15.62 -21.32
CA GLY A 234 6.35 14.72 -21.23
C GLY A 234 6.97 14.71 -19.83
N ASP A 235 7.86 13.73 -19.60
CA ASP A 235 8.47 13.46 -18.28
C ASP A 235 9.91 14.02 -18.15
N ASP A 236 10.55 14.36 -19.27
CA ASP A 236 12.02 14.32 -19.35
C ASP A 236 12.78 15.50 -18.70
N ASP A 237 12.14 16.61 -18.31
CA ASP A 237 12.86 17.76 -17.71
C ASP A 237 12.03 18.64 -16.74
N HIS A 238 10.82 18.22 -16.37
CA HIS A 238 9.90 19.07 -15.59
C HIS A 238 9.69 18.63 -14.14
N LEU A 239 10.11 17.41 -13.78
CA LEU A 239 9.98 16.92 -12.42
C LEU A 239 11.20 17.31 -11.58
N VAL A 240 10.96 18.14 -10.56
CA VAL A 240 11.98 18.53 -9.59
C VAL A 240 11.78 17.72 -8.31
N ALA A 241 12.77 16.90 -7.96
CA ALA A 241 12.74 16.17 -6.71
C ALA A 241 12.97 17.10 -5.52
N ILE A 242 12.20 16.91 -4.46
CA ILE A 242 12.33 17.59 -3.18
C ILE A 242 12.73 16.59 -2.08
N THR A 243 13.00 17.09 -0.87
CA THR A 243 13.50 16.27 0.24
C THR A 243 12.60 15.07 0.57
N SER A 244 11.28 15.22 0.43
CA SER A 244 10.32 14.14 0.70
C SER A 244 10.38 12.98 -0.30
N ASP A 245 10.93 13.21 -1.50
CA ASP A 245 11.04 12.20 -2.56
C ASP A 245 12.10 11.13 -2.30
N ALA A 246 12.84 11.19 -1.19
CA ALA A 246 13.98 10.31 -0.94
C ALA A 246 13.63 8.82 -1.07
N ALA A 247 12.51 8.37 -0.51
CA ALA A 247 12.05 6.99 -0.63
C ALA A 247 11.62 6.66 -2.08
N ARG A 248 10.82 7.54 -2.70
CA ARG A 248 10.36 7.44 -4.10
C ARG A 248 11.53 7.27 -5.08
N LEU A 249 12.58 8.07 -4.95
CA LEU A 249 13.77 7.99 -5.80
C LEU A 249 14.53 6.67 -5.67
N GLN A 250 14.53 6.06 -4.47
CA GLN A 250 15.13 4.73 -4.29
C GLN A 250 14.27 3.64 -4.93
N VAL A 251 12.94 3.75 -4.81
CA VAL A 251 12.00 2.83 -5.47
C VAL A 251 12.18 2.86 -6.98
N LYS A 252 12.27 4.06 -7.59
CA LYS A 252 12.55 4.20 -9.03
C LYS A 252 13.82 3.44 -9.46
N LYS A 253 14.92 3.60 -8.72
CA LYS A 253 16.19 2.87 -8.98
C LYS A 253 16.03 1.35 -8.86
N ILE A 254 15.26 0.88 -7.88
CA ILE A 254 14.98 -0.56 -7.70
C ILE A 254 14.18 -1.09 -8.89
N MET A 255 13.10 -0.41 -9.29
CA MET A 255 12.25 -0.81 -10.40
C MET A 255 13.03 -0.83 -11.73
N GLU A 256 13.82 0.21 -12.03
CA GLU A 256 14.67 0.26 -13.22
C GLU A 256 15.68 -0.91 -13.27
N ARG A 257 16.31 -1.22 -12.13
CA ARG A 257 17.22 -2.37 -12.02
C ARG A 257 16.51 -3.69 -12.29
N LEU A 258 15.30 -3.88 -11.76
CA LEU A 258 14.51 -5.10 -11.96
C LEU A 258 14.01 -5.22 -13.41
N ALA A 259 13.58 -4.11 -14.02
CA ALA A 259 13.20 -4.06 -15.42
C ALA A 259 14.35 -4.48 -16.34
N ASN A 260 15.55 -3.94 -16.11
CA ASN A 260 16.76 -4.25 -16.88
C ASN A 260 17.23 -5.72 -16.72
N ARG A 261 16.84 -6.39 -15.64
CA ARG A 261 17.13 -7.82 -15.40
C ARG A 261 16.03 -8.76 -15.91
N GLY A 262 14.98 -8.23 -16.57
CA GLY A 262 13.82 -9.00 -17.04
C GLY A 262 12.92 -9.50 -15.90
N GLY A 263 12.91 -8.79 -14.77
CA GLY A 263 12.37 -9.26 -13.49
C GLY A 263 11.25 -8.41 -12.90
N LEU A 264 10.43 -7.72 -13.70
CA LEU A 264 9.16 -7.20 -13.20
C LEU A 264 8.15 -8.34 -13.13
N VAL A 265 8.15 -9.02 -11.98
CA VAL A 265 7.20 -10.07 -11.63
C VAL A 265 5.90 -9.39 -11.23
N ALA A 266 4.92 -9.26 -12.11
CA ALA A 266 3.63 -8.67 -11.74
C ALA A 266 3.04 -9.33 -10.47
N SER A 267 2.58 -8.51 -9.54
CA SER A 267 1.86 -8.89 -8.31
C SER A 267 0.38 -9.12 -8.57
#